data_AF-A0A4Q6B2G1-F1
#
_entry.id   AF-A0A4Q6B2G1-F1
#
_cell.length_a   1.000
_cell.length_b   1.000
_cell.length_c   1.000
_cell.angle_alpha   90.00
_cell.angle_beta   90.00
_cell.angle_gamma   90.00
#
_symmetry.space_group_name_H-M   'P 1'
#
loop_
_entity.id
_entity.type
_entity.pdbx_description
1 polymer ?
#
loop_
_entity_poly.entity_id
_entity_poly.type
_entity_poly.pdbx_seq_one_letter_code
_entity_poly.pdbx_strand_id
1 'polypeptide(L)' 'MPITGFTVAASGTVSGTQNLDDTQEDELVNGLWYYNIHNATYQPGEIRGQVVLTQ' A
#
# COMPACT_ATOMS: atom_id res chain seq x y z
N MET A 1 6.81 2.41 0.38
CA MET A 1 6.47 3.70 1.02
C MET A 1 5.40 3.49 2.08
N PRO A 2 5.57 3.96 3.33
CA PRO A 2 4.54 3.83 4.36
C PRO A 2 3.45 4.91 4.18
N ILE A 3 2.18 4.50 4.28
CA ILE A 3 1.06 5.43 4.42
C ILE A 3 0.73 5.48 5.92
N THR A 4 0.83 6.66 6.54
CA THR A 4 0.71 6.85 8.00
C THR A 4 -0.38 7.88 8.35
N GLY A 5 -0.70 8.03 9.64
CA GLY A 5 -1.67 9.02 10.12
C GLY A 5 -3.06 8.48 10.46
N PHE A 6 -3.24 7.16 10.51
CA PHE A 6 -4.51 6.51 10.86
C PHE A 6 -4.48 5.94 12.28
N THR A 7 -5.63 5.91 12.96
CA THR A 7 -5.78 5.26 14.27
C THR A 7 -6.16 3.79 14.11
N VAL A 8 -5.92 2.97 15.14
CA VAL A 8 -6.24 1.53 15.14
C VAL A 8 -7.74 1.20 15.00
N ALA A 9 -8.62 2.19 15.17
CA ALA A 9 -10.07 2.04 15.00
C ALA A 9 -10.60 2.75 13.75
N ALA A 10 -9.73 3.00 12.75
CA ALA A 10 -10.13 3.67 11.53
C ALA A 10 -11.00 2.76 10.65
N SER A 11 -12.10 3.31 10.14
CA SER A 11 -12.90 2.76 9.05
C SER A 11 -13.11 3.85 8.00
N GLY A 12 -13.11 3.46 6.73
CA GLY A 12 -13.31 4.41 5.62
C GLY A 12 -12.34 4.16 4.47
N THR A 13 -12.11 5.22 3.70
CA THR A 13 -11.27 5.20 2.50
C THR A 13 -9.97 5.96 2.75
N VAL A 14 -8.86 5.41 2.28
CA VAL A 14 -7.58 6.10 2.20
C VAL A 14 -7.28 6.44 0.74
N SER A 15 -6.82 7.66 0.50
CA SER A 15 -6.39 8.13 -0.82
C SER A 15 -5.08 8.90 -0.69
N GLY A 16 -4.21 8.75 -1.68
CA GLY A 16 -2.95 9.48 -1.76
C GLY A 16 -2.40 9.45 -3.18
N THR A 17 -1.47 10.35 -3.46
CA THR A 17 -0.77 10.41 -4.75
C THR A 17 0.72 10.47 -4.47
N GLN A 18 1.49 9.75 -5.28
CA GLN A 18 2.94 9.79 -5.26
C GLN A 18 3.45 9.81 -6.69
N ASN A 19 4.50 10.59 -6.93
CA ASN A 19 5.28 10.50 -8.14
C ASN A 19 6.15 9.25 -8.04
N LEU A 20 6.12 8.42 -9.08
CA LEU A 20 6.97 7.25 -9.22
C LEU A 20 8.19 7.64 -10.04
N ASP A 21 9.33 7.06 -9.69
CA ASP A 21 10.49 7.01 -10.60
C ASP A 21 10.32 5.86 -11.61
N ASP A 22 11.18 5.82 -12.63
CA ASP A 22 11.11 4.83 -13.71
C ASP A 22 11.18 3.38 -13.19
N THR A 23 11.94 3.13 -12.11
CA THR A 23 12.07 1.77 -11.55
C THR A 23 10.78 1.36 -10.85
N GLN A 24 10.17 2.27 -10.10
CA GLN A 24 8.90 2.04 -9.41
C GLN A 24 7.73 1.86 -10.39
N GLU A 25 7.74 2.59 -11.51
CA GLU A 25 6.78 2.38 -12.60
C GLU A 25 6.89 0.96 -13.16
N ASP A 26 8.12 0.52 -13.50
CA ASP A 26 8.35 -0.83 -14.01
C ASP A 26 7.88 -1.91 -13.02
N GLU A 27 8.17 -1.76 -11.73
CA GLU A 27 7.72 -2.70 -10.70
C GLU A 27 6.18 -2.76 -10.58
N LEU A 28 5.51 -1.61 -10.68
CA LEU A 28 4.05 -1.52 -10.63
C LEU A 28 3.42 -2.20 -11.84
N VAL A 29 3.93 -1.94 -13.04
CA VAL A 29 3.46 -2.54 -14.29
C VAL A 29 3.64 -4.06 -14.27
N ASN A 30 4.74 -4.55 -13.66
CA ASN A 30 5.00 -5.97 -13.50
C ASN A 30 4.23 -6.63 -12.34
N GLY A 31 3.36 -5.89 -11.64
CA GLY A 31 2.56 -6.43 -10.54
C GLY A 31 3.39 -6.87 -9.34
N LEU A 32 4.51 -6.20 -9.06
CA LEU A 32 5.37 -6.53 -7.93
C LEU A 32 4.95 -5.81 -6.63
N TRP A 33 3.88 -5.02 -6.70
CA TRP A 33 3.42 -4.17 -5.60
C TRP A 33 2.23 -4.77 -4.87
N TYR A 34 2.26 -4.66 -3.54
CA TYR A 34 1.16 -5.04 -2.67
C TYR A 34 1.06 -4.05 -1.52
N TYR A 35 -0.14 -3.90 -0.96
CA TYR A 35 -0.31 -3.19 0.30
C TYR A 35 -0.28 -4.19 1.47
N ASN A 36 0.33 -3.76 2.57
CA ASN A 36 0.37 -4.51 3.82
C ASN A 36 -0.12 -3.61 4.96
N ILE A 37 -1.30 -3.90 5.48
CA ILE A 37 -1.92 -3.13 6.57
C ILE A 37 -1.62 -3.86 7.88
N HIS A 38 -1.06 -3.12 8.83
CA HIS A 38 -0.71 -3.59 10.16
C HIS A 38 -0.78 -2.44 11.17
N ASN A 39 -0.78 -2.82 12.45
CA ASN A 39 -0.54 -1.90 13.55
C ASN A 39 0.80 -2.26 14.25
N ALA A 40 1.23 -1.42 15.19
CA ALA A 40 2.49 -1.61 15.91
C ALA A 40 2.56 -2.93 16.71
N THR A 41 1.41 -3.45 17.16
CA THR A 41 1.30 -4.69 17.91
C THR A 41 1.38 -5.92 17.01
N TYR A 42 0.86 -5.85 15.79
CA TYR A 42 0.80 -6.97 14.83
C TYR A 42 1.53 -6.64 13.51
N GLN A 43 2.85 -6.46 13.59
CA GLN A 43 3.71 -6.04 12.47
C GLN A 43 3.74 -6.96 11.24
N PRO A 44 3.59 -8.29 11.33
CA PRO A 44 3.63 -9.15 10.15
C PRO A 44 2.55 -8.87 9.10
N GLY A 45 1.53 -8.05 9.40
CA GLY A 45 0.42 -7.76 8.49
C GLY A 45 -0.84 -8.50 8.87
N GLU A 46 -1.91 -7.78 9.18
CA GLU A 46 -3.24 -8.37 9.36
C GLU A 46 -3.96 -8.51 8.01
N ILE A 47 -3.71 -7.60 7.07
CA ILE A 47 -4.38 -7.57 5.76
C ILE A 47 -3.36 -7.30 4.67
N ARG A 48 -3.37 -8.13 3.62
CA ARG A 48 -2.54 -7.96 2.42
C ARG A 48 -3.42 -8.00 1.18
N GLY A 49 -3.07 -7.19 0.20
CA GLY A 49 -3.71 -7.26 -1.11
C GLY A 49 -2.77 -6.81 -2.22
N GLN A 50 -2.94 -7.46 -3.36
CA GLN A 50 -2.15 -7.22 -4.55
C GLN A 50 -2.59 -5.90 -5.19
N VAL A 51 -1.63 -5.07 -5.57
CA VAL A 51 -1.89 -3.93 -6.46
C VAL A 51 -1.74 -4.41 -7.89
N VAL A 52 -2.76 -4.14 -8.71
CA VAL A 52 -2.79 -4.52 -10.11
C VAL A 52 -3.07 -3.28 -10.93
N LEU A 53 -2.21 -3.01 -11.92
CA LEU A 53 -2.50 -2.00 -12.90
C LEU A 53 -3.65 -2.51 -13.79
N THR A 54 -4.76 -1.80 -13.75
CA THR A 54 -5.84 -1.98 -14.72
C THR A 54 -5.58 -1.01 -15.86
N GLN A 55 -5.17 -1.55 -17.01
CA GLN A 55 -5.04 -0.80 -18.26
C GLN A 55 -6.40 -0.59 -18.91
#